data_AF-A0AAU9KFI7-F1
#
_entry.id   AF-A0AAU9KFI7-F1
#
_cell.length_a   1.000
_cell.length_b   1.000
_cell.length_c   1.000
_cell.angle_alpha   90.00
_cell.angle_beta   90.00
_cell.angle_gamma   90.00
#
_symmetry.space_group_name_H-M   'P 1'
#
loop_
_entity.id
_entity.type
_entity.pdbx_description
1 polymer ?
#
loop_
_entity_poly.entity_id
_entity_poly.type
_entity_poly.pdbx_seq_one_letter_code
_entity_poly.pdbx_strand_id
1 'polypeptide(L)'
;MMNGYGESLDYCYSSLNDIINCQESTMGDFRTQMSVLLLSGPIVLALCIVLIFPFYYSIFKIENEFWSNVRKSVCTSYFDYKQAILDRLRDVHFEENITFSNQKPSKNPSTFKSYSRYFWRAIIYFAIVSCFCLINVFYLYDQCAKYLSNRPEVIKNLIQSQLLYTNLVIWTFQTASNMWGYPFCLKFPSGCPFPQSDTKLSEILTNIQITALALRNPKFSDILSQEFKNLLYKNNPEFSKDFFEFGTYSAQNSLKFEMHAHAYVSSPPIELLTFMWDTLYIADFYDRTVTEIDDYSKSVINNQMNIIAISLAGFVLCTFVAYIGFYLPFFKYEKKYLQKINSILKIIPNK
;
A
#
# COMPACT_ATOMS: atom_id res chain seq x y z
N MET A 1 37.60 33.87 17.39
CA MET A 1 36.65 33.41 16.36
C MET A 1 36.38 31.94 16.63
N MET A 2 35.17 31.60 17.09
CA MET A 2 34.74 30.22 17.30
C MET A 2 34.55 29.51 15.96
N ASN A 3 34.72 28.20 16.00
CA ASN A 3 34.80 27.31 14.85
C ASN A 3 33.44 27.13 14.15
N GLY A 4 33.11 28.02 13.21
CA GLY A 4 31.84 27.98 12.51
C GLY A 4 31.62 26.72 11.67
N TYR A 5 32.69 26.10 11.14
CA TYR A 5 32.56 24.96 10.20
C TYR A 5 32.31 23.62 10.90
N GLY A 6 33.04 23.30 11.97
CA GLY A 6 32.81 22.06 12.72
C GLY A 6 31.44 22.05 13.40
N GLU A 7 31.10 23.14 14.09
CA GLU A 7 29.79 23.28 14.75
C GLU A 7 28.63 23.37 13.73
N SER A 8 28.81 24.01 12.57
CA SER A 8 27.76 24.02 11.54
C SER A 8 27.52 22.65 10.95
N LEU A 9 28.55 21.83 10.80
CA LEU A 9 28.42 20.47 10.28
C LEU A 9 27.72 19.54 11.27
N ASP A 10 28.10 19.60 12.55
CA ASP A 10 27.40 18.84 13.60
C ASP A 10 25.92 19.27 13.69
N TYR A 11 25.64 20.56 13.54
CA TYR A 11 24.29 21.09 13.44
C TYR A 11 23.54 20.58 12.20
N CYS A 12 24.19 20.52 11.03
CA CYS A 12 23.62 19.93 9.82
C CYS A 12 23.29 18.44 10.00
N TYR A 13 24.18 17.67 10.63
CA TYR A 13 23.94 16.25 10.92
C TYR A 13 22.77 16.04 11.88
N SER A 14 22.70 16.84 12.95
CA SER A 14 21.58 16.79 13.90
C SER A 14 20.26 17.14 13.21
N SER A 15 20.25 18.25 12.45
CA SER A 15 19.04 18.71 11.73
C SER A 15 18.56 17.68 10.72
N LEU A 16 19.48 17.03 10.01
CA LEU A 16 19.16 15.97 9.06
C LEU A 16 18.51 14.76 9.76
N ASN A 17 19.06 14.34 10.89
CA ASN A 17 18.47 13.26 11.70
C ASN A 17 17.08 13.63 12.22
N ASP A 18 16.87 14.86 12.68
CA ASP A 18 15.57 15.33 13.17
C ASP A 18 14.51 15.34 12.05
N ILE A 19 14.87 15.76 10.84
CA ILE A 19 13.98 15.72 9.67
C ILE A 19 13.55 14.28 9.37
N ILE A 20 14.47 13.33 9.45
CA ILE A 20 14.19 11.91 9.17
C ILE A 20 13.30 11.31 10.25
N ASN A 21 13.61 11.56 11.52
CA ASN A 21 12.78 11.11 12.63
C ASN A 21 11.34 11.64 12.50
N CYS A 22 11.20 12.91 12.08
CA CYS A 22 9.90 13.51 11.79
C CYS A 22 9.18 12.81 10.62
N GLN A 23 9.89 12.53 9.53
CA GLN A 23 9.33 11.84 8.36
C GLN A 23 8.94 10.39 8.68
N GLU A 24 9.77 9.64 9.40
CA GLU A 24 9.48 8.28 9.86
C GLU A 24 8.26 8.25 10.78
N SER A 25 8.18 9.17 11.75
CA SER A 25 7.01 9.30 12.63
C SER A 25 5.75 9.59 11.82
N THR A 26 5.82 10.55 10.89
CA THR A 26 4.68 10.92 10.02
C THR A 26 4.23 9.75 9.16
N MET A 27 5.17 8.95 8.65
CA MET A 27 4.87 7.73 7.88
C MET A 27 4.27 6.63 8.73
N GLY A 28 4.73 6.48 9.99
CA GLY A 28 4.13 5.57 10.96
C GLY A 28 2.66 5.92 11.25
N ASP A 29 2.38 7.21 11.42
CA ASP A 29 1.02 7.72 11.62
C ASP A 29 0.16 7.49 10.38
N PHE A 30 0.67 7.82 9.18
CA PHE A 30 -0.03 7.57 7.92
C PHE A 30 -0.32 6.08 7.71
N ARG A 31 0.63 5.20 8.04
CA ARG A 31 0.48 3.74 8.03
C ARG A 31 -0.67 3.29 8.91
N THR A 32 -0.70 3.80 10.13
CA THR A 32 -1.72 3.43 11.12
C THR A 32 -3.10 3.93 10.68
N GLN A 33 -3.22 5.20 10.28
CA GLN A 33 -4.48 5.81 9.86
C GLN A 33 -5.06 5.11 8.64
N MET A 34 -4.26 4.83 7.61
CA MET A 34 -4.74 4.16 6.41
C MET A 34 -5.13 2.69 6.67
N SER A 35 -4.38 1.98 7.52
CA SER A 35 -4.75 0.62 7.93
C SER A 35 -6.10 0.60 8.66
N VAL A 36 -6.31 1.56 9.56
CA VAL A 36 -7.59 1.74 10.27
C VAL A 36 -8.71 2.04 9.28
N LEU A 37 -8.49 2.96 8.31
CA LEU A 37 -9.49 3.31 7.30
C LEU A 37 -9.88 2.10 6.45
N LEU A 38 -8.91 1.34 5.95
CA LEU A 38 -9.15 0.16 5.12
C LEU A 38 -9.82 -0.99 5.88
N LEU A 39 -9.51 -1.18 7.17
CA LEU A 39 -10.18 -2.17 8.04
C LEU A 39 -11.58 -1.72 8.48
N SER A 40 -11.83 -0.42 8.58
CA SER A 40 -13.14 0.10 8.95
C SER A 40 -14.23 -0.25 7.93
N GLY A 41 -13.89 -0.32 6.64
CA GLY A 41 -14.84 -0.66 5.57
C GLY A 41 -15.54 -2.03 5.77
N PRO A 42 -14.78 -3.15 5.89
CA PRO A 42 -15.34 -4.45 6.22
C PRO A 42 -16.14 -4.49 7.53
N ILE A 43 -15.70 -3.76 8.55
CA ILE A 43 -16.38 -3.68 9.85
C ILE A 43 -17.75 -2.99 9.70
N VAL A 44 -17.80 -1.85 9.02
CA VAL A 44 -19.04 -1.14 8.73
C VAL A 44 -19.99 -2.00 7.90
N LEU A 45 -19.47 -2.71 6.89
CA LEU A 45 -20.27 -3.66 6.10
C LEU A 45 -20.81 -4.82 6.94
N ALA A 46 -19.99 -5.37 7.86
CA ALA A 46 -20.44 -6.42 8.77
C ALA A 46 -21.56 -5.93 9.68
N LEU A 47 -21.43 -4.71 10.23
CA LEU A 47 -22.48 -4.07 11.03
C LEU A 47 -23.76 -3.86 10.20
N CYS A 48 -23.65 -3.41 8.96
CA CYS A 48 -24.81 -3.29 8.07
C CYS A 48 -25.50 -4.65 7.86
N ILE A 49 -24.76 -5.74 7.65
CA ILE A 49 -25.33 -7.08 7.50
C ILE A 49 -26.04 -7.53 8.78
N VAL A 50 -25.44 -7.30 9.94
CA VAL A 50 -26.04 -7.62 11.25
C VAL A 50 -27.34 -6.84 11.45
N LEU A 51 -27.40 -5.57 11.04
CA LEU A 51 -28.61 -4.75 11.13
C LEU A 51 -29.70 -5.19 10.14
N ILE A 52 -29.33 -5.67 8.95
CA ILE A 52 -30.30 -6.15 7.95
C ILE A 52 -30.79 -7.57 8.31
N PHE A 53 -30.02 -8.37 9.04
CA PHE A 53 -30.38 -9.73 9.45
C PHE A 53 -31.75 -9.84 10.17
N PRO A 54 -32.11 -9.02 11.17
CA PRO A 54 -33.44 -9.09 11.79
C PRO A 54 -34.58 -8.71 10.82
N PHE A 55 -34.35 -7.79 9.87
CA PHE A 55 -35.33 -7.51 8.82
C PHE A 55 -35.54 -8.72 7.91
N TYR A 56 -34.43 -9.37 7.51
CA TYR A 56 -34.48 -10.62 6.76
C TYR A 56 -35.22 -11.72 7.51
N TYR A 57 -34.97 -11.88 8.81
CA TYR A 57 -35.67 -12.84 9.65
C TYR A 57 -37.16 -12.53 9.81
N SER A 58 -37.53 -11.25 9.92
CA SER A 58 -38.92 -10.80 9.99
C SER A 58 -39.66 -11.09 8.68
N ILE A 59 -39.07 -10.76 7.53
CA ILE A 59 -39.62 -11.09 6.20
C ILE A 59 -39.80 -12.60 6.06
N PHE A 60 -38.81 -13.40 6.49
CA PHE A 60 -38.91 -14.87 6.48
C PHE A 60 -40.11 -15.37 7.29
N LYS A 61 -40.32 -14.83 8.50
CA LYS A 61 -41.46 -15.22 9.34
C LYS A 61 -42.79 -14.91 8.65
N ILE A 62 -42.91 -13.70 8.08
CA ILE A 62 -44.11 -13.26 7.36
C ILE A 62 -44.36 -14.12 6.12
N GLU A 63 -43.34 -14.39 5.30
CA GLU A 63 -43.49 -15.27 4.13
C GLU A 63 -43.90 -16.69 4.52
N ASN A 64 -43.34 -17.24 5.60
CA ASN A 64 -43.66 -18.59 6.03
C ASN A 64 -45.08 -18.68 6.62
N GLU A 65 -45.51 -17.66 7.37
CA GLU A 65 -46.90 -17.52 7.83
C GLU A 65 -47.86 -17.36 6.64
N PHE A 66 -47.48 -16.54 5.67
CA PHE A 66 -48.26 -16.34 4.44
C PHE A 66 -48.42 -17.63 3.64
N TRP A 67 -47.34 -18.38 3.40
CA TRP A 67 -47.41 -19.68 2.72
C TRP A 67 -48.20 -20.72 3.51
N SER A 68 -48.09 -20.71 4.84
CA SER A 68 -48.91 -21.55 5.73
C SER A 68 -50.39 -21.22 5.58
N ASN A 69 -50.75 -19.93 5.52
CA ASN A 69 -52.12 -19.45 5.35
C ASN A 69 -52.68 -19.75 3.95
N VAL A 70 -51.90 -19.49 2.89
CA VAL A 70 -52.24 -19.88 1.52
C VAL A 70 -52.53 -21.37 1.44
N ARG A 71 -51.65 -22.21 2.01
CA ARG A 71 -51.84 -23.66 1.99
C ARG A 71 -53.05 -24.10 2.80
N LYS A 72 -53.30 -23.50 3.97
CA LYS A 72 -54.52 -23.78 4.74
C LYS A 72 -55.76 -23.46 3.91
N SER A 73 -55.82 -22.27 3.32
CA SER A 73 -56.92 -21.81 2.47
C SER A 73 -57.11 -22.72 1.25
N VAL A 74 -56.03 -23.08 0.54
CA VAL A 74 -56.09 -24.04 -0.58
C VAL A 74 -56.55 -25.42 -0.10
N CYS A 75 -56.06 -25.95 1.02
CA CYS A 75 -56.48 -27.26 1.53
C CYS A 75 -57.94 -27.28 1.98
N THR A 76 -58.43 -26.20 2.58
CA THR A 76 -59.85 -26.08 2.98
C THR A 76 -60.73 -25.94 1.75
N SER A 77 -60.37 -25.07 0.82
CA SER A 77 -61.14 -24.84 -0.41
C SER A 77 -60.98 -25.98 -1.43
N TYR A 78 -59.97 -26.83 -1.32
CA TYR A 78 -59.75 -27.97 -2.23
C TYR A 78 -60.94 -28.94 -2.20
N PHE A 79 -61.49 -29.20 -1.02
CA PHE A 79 -62.68 -30.06 -0.91
C PHE A 79 -63.89 -29.40 -1.58
N ASP A 80 -64.10 -28.10 -1.35
CA ASP A 80 -65.20 -27.34 -1.95
C ASP A 80 -65.07 -27.26 -3.49
N TYR A 81 -63.88 -26.98 -4.01
CA TYR A 81 -63.62 -26.96 -5.45
C TYR A 81 -63.70 -28.34 -6.09
N LYS A 82 -63.19 -29.37 -5.42
CA LYS A 82 -63.32 -30.76 -5.88
C LYS A 82 -64.79 -31.14 -5.97
N GLN A 83 -65.58 -30.80 -4.95
CA GLN A 83 -67.03 -31.06 -4.93
C GLN A 83 -67.73 -30.32 -6.07
N ALA A 84 -67.48 -29.02 -6.24
CA ALA A 84 -68.09 -28.22 -7.30
C ALA A 84 -67.73 -28.70 -8.72
N ILE A 85 -66.49 -29.18 -8.92
CA ILE A 85 -66.07 -29.78 -10.20
C ILE A 85 -66.74 -31.15 -10.40
N LEU A 86 -66.87 -31.96 -9.35
CA LEU A 86 -67.58 -33.25 -9.41
C LEU A 86 -69.07 -33.05 -9.73
N ASP A 87 -69.71 -32.07 -9.11
CA ASP A 87 -71.11 -31.73 -9.38
C ASP A 87 -71.29 -31.28 -10.84
N ARG A 88 -70.40 -30.42 -11.35
CA ARG A 88 -70.38 -30.06 -12.78
C ARG A 88 -70.12 -31.25 -13.71
N LEU A 89 -69.23 -32.17 -13.34
CA LEU A 89 -68.94 -33.35 -14.15
C LEU A 89 -70.16 -34.29 -14.19
N ARG A 90 -70.84 -34.45 -13.05
CA ARG A 90 -72.10 -35.22 -12.94
C ARG A 90 -73.19 -34.62 -13.81
N ASP A 91 -73.35 -33.30 -13.78
CA ASP A 91 -74.35 -32.58 -14.58
C ASP A 91 -74.11 -32.70 -16.10
N VAL A 92 -72.84 -32.78 -16.53
CA VAL A 92 -72.47 -32.82 -17.96
C VAL A 92 -72.44 -34.24 -18.52
N HIS A 93 -72.01 -35.23 -17.72
CA HIS A 93 -71.77 -36.59 -18.19
C HIS A 93 -72.77 -37.64 -17.69
N PHE A 94 -73.72 -37.28 -16.80
CA PHE A 94 -74.74 -38.18 -16.24
C PHE A 94 -74.18 -39.48 -15.60
N GLU A 95 -72.91 -39.48 -15.20
CA GLU A 95 -72.29 -40.61 -14.50
C GLU A 95 -72.39 -40.41 -12.98
N GLU A 96 -73.22 -41.22 -12.31
CA GLU A 96 -73.46 -41.09 -10.87
C GLU A 96 -72.27 -41.56 -10.00
N ASN A 97 -71.40 -42.42 -10.54
CA ASN A 97 -70.37 -43.15 -9.78
C ASN A 97 -68.93 -42.83 -10.21
N ILE A 98 -68.52 -41.56 -10.07
CA ILE A 98 -67.11 -41.17 -10.22
C ILE A 98 -66.45 -41.16 -8.83
N THR A 99 -65.76 -42.24 -8.46
CA THR A 99 -64.99 -42.34 -7.20
C THR A 99 -63.49 -42.10 -7.45
N PHE A 100 -63.02 -40.90 -7.12
CA PHE A 100 -61.57 -40.63 -7.06
C PHE A 100 -60.98 -41.04 -5.72
N SER A 101 -59.82 -41.70 -5.76
CA SER A 101 -59.00 -42.04 -4.59
C SER A 101 -58.82 -40.82 -3.65
N ASN A 102 -59.14 -41.00 -2.38
CA ASN A 102 -58.92 -40.02 -1.32
C ASN A 102 -57.43 -39.94 -0.96
N GLN A 103 -56.60 -39.47 -1.88
CA GLN A 103 -55.26 -39.04 -1.52
C GLN A 103 -55.38 -37.76 -0.69
N LYS A 104 -55.25 -37.90 0.63
CA LYS A 104 -55.06 -36.76 1.52
C LYS A 104 -53.83 -35.98 1.04
N PRO A 105 -53.91 -34.66 0.88
CA PRO A 105 -52.71 -33.88 0.56
C PRO A 105 -51.66 -34.14 1.64
N SER A 106 -50.42 -34.41 1.21
CA SER A 106 -49.28 -34.67 2.10
C SER A 106 -49.25 -33.65 3.24
N LYS A 107 -49.11 -34.11 4.49
CA LYS A 107 -49.03 -33.25 5.69
C LYS A 107 -47.67 -32.60 5.88
N ASN A 108 -46.65 -33.02 5.13
CA ASN A 108 -45.30 -32.52 5.37
C ASN A 108 -45.19 -31.05 4.92
N PRO A 109 -44.66 -30.16 5.78
CA PRO A 109 -44.42 -28.78 5.41
C PRO A 109 -43.29 -28.75 4.37
N SER A 110 -43.59 -28.37 3.12
CA SER A 110 -42.53 -27.91 2.22
C SER A 110 -42.12 -26.53 2.75
N THR A 111 -41.09 -26.48 3.58
CA THR A 111 -40.49 -25.21 3.99
C THR A 111 -40.06 -24.46 2.72
N PHE A 112 -40.59 -23.25 2.53
CA PHE A 112 -40.26 -22.43 1.38
C PHE A 112 -38.80 -21.96 1.54
N LYS A 113 -37.85 -22.69 0.94
CA LYS A 113 -36.39 -22.48 1.07
C LYS A 113 -35.85 -21.25 0.32
N SER A 114 -36.69 -20.32 -0.14
CA SER A 114 -36.26 -19.19 -0.97
C SER A 114 -35.29 -18.24 -0.22
N TYR A 115 -35.45 -18.12 1.11
CA TYR A 115 -34.63 -17.28 2.00
C TYR A 115 -33.12 -17.55 1.94
N SER A 116 -32.73 -18.82 1.81
CA SER A 116 -31.31 -19.23 1.70
C SER A 116 -30.61 -18.48 0.56
N ARG A 117 -31.32 -18.20 -0.54
CA ARG A 117 -30.74 -17.54 -1.71
C ARG A 117 -30.37 -16.07 -1.45
N TYR A 118 -31.13 -15.36 -0.62
CA TYR A 118 -30.86 -13.95 -0.27
C TYR A 118 -29.66 -13.85 0.67
N PHE A 119 -29.68 -14.68 1.71
CA PHE A 119 -28.62 -14.73 2.70
C PHE A 119 -27.28 -15.14 2.07
N TRP A 120 -27.27 -16.17 1.23
CA TRP A 120 -26.05 -16.58 0.50
C TRP A 120 -25.54 -15.49 -0.44
N ARG A 121 -26.41 -14.75 -1.13
CA ARG A 121 -25.98 -13.63 -2.00
C ARG A 121 -25.36 -12.48 -1.21
N ALA A 122 -25.89 -12.18 -0.01
CA ALA A 122 -25.31 -11.16 0.86
C ALA A 122 -23.95 -11.60 1.41
N ILE A 123 -23.81 -12.87 1.82
CA ILE A 123 -22.53 -13.43 2.26
C ILE A 123 -21.50 -13.43 1.14
N ILE A 124 -21.88 -13.85 -0.07
CA ILE A 124 -20.98 -13.86 -1.22
C ILE A 124 -20.48 -12.45 -1.53
N TYR A 125 -21.38 -11.45 -1.52
CA TYR A 125 -20.99 -10.05 -1.71
C TYR A 125 -20.04 -9.58 -0.62
N PHE A 126 -20.35 -9.87 0.64
CA PHE A 126 -19.47 -9.55 1.77
C PHE A 126 -18.09 -10.18 1.65
N ALA A 127 -18.01 -11.45 1.24
CA ALA A 127 -16.77 -12.16 1.01
C ALA A 127 -15.95 -11.51 -0.11
N ILE A 128 -16.59 -11.12 -1.22
CA ILE A 128 -15.93 -10.43 -2.34
C ILE A 128 -15.36 -9.08 -1.89
N VAL A 129 -16.14 -8.26 -1.17
CA VAL A 129 -15.69 -6.96 -0.69
C VAL A 129 -14.57 -7.12 0.33
N SER A 130 -14.69 -8.07 1.26
CA SER A 130 -13.66 -8.34 2.26
C SER A 130 -12.36 -8.79 1.61
N CYS A 131 -12.42 -9.73 0.66
CA CYS A 131 -11.25 -10.16 -0.10
C CYS A 131 -10.60 -8.99 -0.86
N PHE A 132 -11.40 -8.13 -1.49
CA PHE A 132 -10.87 -6.95 -2.17
C PHE A 132 -10.17 -5.98 -1.19
N CYS A 133 -10.78 -5.69 -0.04
CA CYS A 133 -10.15 -4.85 0.99
C CYS A 133 -8.83 -5.46 1.48
N LEU A 134 -8.78 -6.77 1.74
CA LEU A 134 -7.57 -7.46 2.17
C LEU A 134 -6.47 -7.38 1.10
N ILE A 135 -6.80 -7.60 -0.18
CA ILE A 135 -5.84 -7.48 -1.27
C ILE A 135 -5.28 -6.06 -1.36
N ASN A 136 -6.13 -5.02 -1.26
CA ASN A 136 -5.64 -3.64 -1.30
C ASN A 136 -4.71 -3.33 -0.12
N VAL A 137 -5.03 -3.80 1.09
CA VAL A 137 -4.18 -3.60 2.28
C VAL A 137 -2.84 -4.34 2.15
N PHE A 138 -2.88 -5.64 1.90
CA PHE A 138 -1.67 -6.47 1.96
C PHE A 138 -0.78 -6.35 0.73
N TYR A 139 -1.36 -6.08 -0.44
CA TYR A 139 -0.58 -6.03 -1.67
C TYR A 139 -0.27 -4.61 -2.11
N LEU A 140 -1.28 -3.76 -2.30
CA LEU A 140 -1.04 -2.42 -2.87
C LEU A 140 -0.55 -1.42 -1.82
N TYR A 141 -1.16 -1.43 -0.63
CA TYR A 141 -0.82 -0.47 0.41
C TYR A 141 0.54 -0.77 1.05
N ASP A 142 0.85 -2.03 1.34
CA ASP A 142 2.16 -2.42 1.89
C ASP A 142 3.32 -2.00 0.98
N GLN A 143 3.15 -2.11 -0.35
CA GLN A 143 4.15 -1.63 -1.31
C GLN A 143 4.30 -0.11 -1.25
N CYS A 144 3.19 0.64 -1.28
CA CYS A 144 3.23 2.09 -1.15
C CYS A 144 3.91 2.53 0.17
N ALA A 145 3.57 1.88 1.29
CA ALA A 145 4.15 2.15 2.60
C ALA A 145 5.67 1.88 2.64
N LYS A 146 6.15 0.80 2.01
CA LYS A 146 7.58 0.53 1.85
C LYS A 146 8.28 1.63 1.06
N TYR A 147 7.69 2.08 -0.04
CA TYR A 147 8.26 3.16 -0.85
C TYR A 147 8.36 4.48 -0.09
N LEU A 148 7.30 4.83 0.64
CA LEU A 148 7.30 6.00 1.52
C LEU A 148 8.39 5.89 2.59
N SER A 149 8.47 4.76 3.30
CA SER A 149 9.42 4.55 4.40
C SER A 149 10.89 4.57 3.97
N ASN A 150 11.21 4.00 2.81
CA ASN A 150 12.60 3.86 2.37
C ASN A 150 13.14 5.13 1.68
N ARG A 151 12.28 5.98 1.10
CA ARG A 151 12.67 7.26 0.46
C ARG A 151 13.51 8.18 1.37
N PRO A 152 13.08 8.52 2.61
CA PRO A 152 13.83 9.43 3.47
C PRO A 152 15.20 8.86 3.86
N GLU A 153 15.28 7.54 4.04
CA GLU A 153 16.53 6.85 4.37
C GLU A 153 17.54 6.88 3.21
N VAL A 154 17.07 6.75 1.96
CA VAL A 154 17.93 6.89 0.78
C VAL A 154 18.44 8.33 0.65
N ILE A 155 17.55 9.32 0.73
CA ILE A 155 17.92 10.74 0.62
C ILE A 155 18.91 11.12 1.72
N LYS A 156 18.69 10.65 2.96
CA LYS A 156 19.64 10.77 4.06
C LYS A 156 21.03 10.30 3.66
N ASN A 157 21.14 9.06 3.21
CA ASN A 157 22.43 8.42 2.96
C ASN A 157 23.20 9.13 1.84
N LEU A 158 22.51 9.73 0.88
CA LEU A 158 23.12 10.51 -0.20
C LEU A 158 23.64 11.87 0.30
N ILE A 159 22.82 12.63 1.03
CA ILE A 159 23.24 13.91 1.63
C ILE A 159 24.37 13.67 2.64
N GLN A 160 24.27 12.60 3.43
CA GLN A 160 25.32 12.20 4.36
C GLN A 160 26.62 11.87 3.62
N SER A 161 26.54 11.18 2.47
CA SER A 161 27.70 10.89 1.62
C SER A 161 28.35 12.18 1.12
N GLN A 162 27.55 13.12 0.57
CA GLN A 162 28.03 14.45 0.13
C GLN A 162 28.78 15.20 1.25
N LEU A 163 28.21 15.26 2.45
CA LEU A 163 28.84 15.89 3.61
C LEU A 163 30.14 15.19 4.00
N LEU A 164 30.18 13.86 3.98
CA LEU A 164 31.37 13.08 4.31
C LEU A 164 32.52 13.30 3.31
N TYR A 165 32.25 13.38 2.00
CA TYR A 165 33.28 13.71 1.00
C TYR A 165 33.79 15.13 1.14
N THR A 166 32.89 16.08 1.41
CA THR A 166 33.29 17.47 1.71
C THR A 166 34.19 17.55 2.94
N ASN A 167 33.87 16.75 3.97
CA ASN A 167 34.70 16.64 5.17
C ASN A 167 36.03 15.95 4.91
N LEU A 168 36.06 14.91 4.08
CA LEU A 168 37.28 14.21 3.71
C LEU A 168 38.33 15.20 3.18
N VAL A 169 37.94 16.08 2.25
CA VAL A 169 38.80 17.15 1.72
C VAL A 169 39.42 18.01 2.83
N ILE A 170 38.58 18.51 3.73
CA ILE A 170 39.00 19.43 4.80
C ILE A 170 40.00 18.74 5.74
N TRP A 171 39.70 17.52 6.16
CA TRP A 171 40.53 16.80 7.13
C TRP A 171 41.81 16.22 6.51
N THR A 172 41.77 15.79 5.25
CA THR A 172 42.98 15.40 4.51
C THR A 172 43.93 16.58 4.36
N PHE A 173 43.42 17.75 3.97
CA PHE A 173 44.22 18.96 3.85
C PHE A 173 44.81 19.41 5.19
N GLN A 174 44.03 19.31 6.27
CA GLN A 174 44.51 19.63 7.62
C GLN A 174 45.64 18.68 8.06
N THR A 175 45.48 17.37 7.89
CA THR A 175 46.50 16.38 8.25
C THR A 175 47.76 16.55 7.40
N ALA A 176 47.63 16.76 6.09
CA ALA A 176 48.77 17.05 5.20
C ALA A 176 49.50 18.33 5.62
N SER A 177 48.77 19.41 5.94
CA SER A 177 49.35 20.67 6.42
C SER A 177 50.11 20.52 7.74
N ASN A 178 49.60 19.68 8.66
CA ASN A 178 50.29 19.34 9.89
C ASN A 178 51.61 18.60 9.60
N MET A 179 51.59 17.62 8.68
CA MET A 179 52.78 16.85 8.27
C MET A 179 53.84 17.70 7.56
N TRP A 180 53.44 18.69 6.76
CA TRP A 180 54.35 19.63 6.11
C TRP A 180 54.95 20.67 7.07
N GLY A 181 54.60 20.65 8.36
CA GLY A 181 55.10 21.60 9.35
C GLY A 181 54.43 22.97 9.30
N TYR A 182 53.28 23.10 8.64
CA TYR A 182 52.46 24.31 8.58
C TYR A 182 51.04 24.07 9.13
N PRO A 183 50.87 23.60 10.37
CA PRO A 183 49.55 23.41 10.95
C PRO A 183 48.76 24.70 10.96
N PHE A 184 47.49 24.65 10.53
CA PHE A 184 46.57 25.80 10.58
C PHE A 184 46.52 26.48 11.96
N CYS A 185 46.68 25.68 13.00
CA CYS A 185 46.68 26.15 14.39
C CYS A 185 47.87 27.05 14.74
N LEU A 186 48.98 27.03 13.99
CA LEU A 186 50.07 28.00 14.14
C LEU A 186 49.69 29.38 13.59
N LYS A 187 48.89 29.44 12.51
CA LYS A 187 48.42 30.72 11.92
C LYS A 187 47.21 31.31 12.65
N PHE A 188 46.39 30.47 13.27
CA PHE A 188 45.18 30.88 14.00
C PHE A 188 45.13 30.29 15.42
N PRO A 189 46.02 30.73 16.33
CA PRO A 189 46.19 30.12 17.66
C PRO A 189 44.99 30.31 18.60
N SER A 190 44.25 31.42 18.47
CA SER A 190 43.08 31.76 19.30
C SER A 190 41.79 31.02 18.93
N GLY A 191 41.87 30.01 18.08
CA GLY A 191 40.73 29.24 17.60
C GLY A 191 41.15 28.01 16.81
N CYS A 192 42.17 27.28 17.29
CA CYS A 192 42.62 26.02 16.69
C CYS A 192 41.45 25.03 16.65
N PRO A 193 40.80 24.80 15.50
CA PRO A 193 39.53 24.11 15.44
C PRO A 193 39.68 22.59 15.35
N PHE A 194 40.92 22.10 15.21
CA PHE A 194 41.24 20.77 14.71
C PHE A 194 42.37 20.06 15.49
N PRO A 195 42.26 19.87 16.82
CA PRO A 195 43.33 19.29 17.63
C PRO A 195 43.58 17.78 17.37
N GLN A 196 42.66 17.07 16.71
CA GLN A 196 42.73 15.61 16.50
C GLN A 196 42.40 15.18 15.06
N SER A 197 43.15 15.70 14.08
CA SER A 197 42.86 15.48 12.65
C SER A 197 42.88 14.02 12.21
N ASP A 198 43.77 13.18 12.75
CA ASP A 198 43.87 11.76 12.38
C ASP A 198 42.67 10.93 12.82
N THR A 199 42.20 11.15 14.05
CA THR A 199 41.03 10.42 14.59
C THR A 199 39.76 10.75 13.80
N LYS A 200 39.57 12.04 13.45
CA LYS A 200 38.42 12.49 12.65
C LYS A 200 38.49 11.99 11.22
N LEU A 201 39.67 11.94 10.63
CA LEU A 201 39.88 11.40 9.29
C LEU A 201 39.55 9.90 9.22
N SER A 202 39.97 9.12 10.23
CA SER A 202 39.60 7.70 10.35
C SER A 202 38.10 7.48 10.56
N GLU A 203 37.47 8.32 11.37
CA GLU A 203 36.01 8.31 11.59
C GLU A 203 35.24 8.57 10.29
N ILE A 204 35.66 9.58 9.51
CA ILE A 204 35.03 9.92 8.22
C ILE A 204 35.14 8.76 7.23
N LEU A 205 36.32 8.13 7.10
CA LEU A 205 36.48 6.97 6.23
C LEU A 205 35.55 5.82 6.61
N THR A 206 35.42 5.56 7.91
CA THR A 206 34.54 4.51 8.43
C THR A 206 33.07 4.84 8.09
N ASN A 207 32.68 6.09 8.29
CA ASN A 207 31.33 6.56 7.96
C ASN A 207 31.02 6.54 6.46
N ILE A 208 32.01 6.84 5.60
CA ILE A 208 31.90 6.69 4.15
C ILE A 208 31.63 5.23 3.77
N GLN A 209 32.34 4.28 4.39
CA GLN A 209 32.10 2.86 4.14
C GLN A 209 30.72 2.40 4.60
N ILE A 210 30.29 2.83 5.79
CA ILE A 210 28.96 2.48 6.34
C ILE A 210 27.85 3.02 5.44
N THR A 211 27.93 4.28 5.02
CA THR A 211 26.93 4.91 4.15
C THR A 211 26.89 4.29 2.76
N ALA A 212 28.05 3.95 2.19
CA ALA A 212 28.13 3.23 0.92
C ALA A 212 27.48 1.83 1.00
N LEU A 213 27.71 1.10 2.10
CA LEU A 213 27.05 -0.19 2.34
C LEU A 213 25.54 -0.03 2.55
N ALA A 214 25.11 1.03 3.24
CA ALA A 214 23.69 1.34 3.41
C ALA A 214 23.01 1.56 2.06
N LEU A 215 23.60 2.34 1.14
CA LEU A 215 23.06 2.56 -0.21
C LEU A 215 22.94 1.28 -1.06
N ARG A 216 23.67 0.21 -0.71
CA ARG A 216 23.58 -1.11 -1.34
C ARG A 216 22.46 -1.99 -0.78
N ASN A 217 21.76 -1.55 0.25
CA ASN A 217 20.68 -2.31 0.82
C ASN A 217 19.61 -2.62 -0.26
N PRO A 218 19.25 -3.91 -0.47
CA PRO A 218 18.27 -4.27 -1.50
C PRO A 218 16.92 -3.58 -1.31
N LYS A 219 16.58 -3.15 -0.08
CA LYS A 219 15.38 -2.36 0.22
C LYS A 219 15.28 -1.05 -0.57
N PHE A 220 16.41 -0.46 -0.95
CA PHE A 220 16.45 0.79 -1.70
C PHE A 220 16.35 0.57 -3.21
N SER A 221 16.63 -0.65 -3.67
CA SER A 221 16.69 -0.95 -5.11
C SER A 221 15.37 -0.62 -5.82
N ASP A 222 14.22 -0.73 -5.17
CA ASP A 222 12.95 -0.43 -5.84
C ASP A 222 12.63 1.08 -5.96
N ILE A 223 13.36 1.93 -5.24
CA ILE A 223 13.21 3.40 -5.26
C ILE A 223 14.28 4.07 -6.11
N LEU A 224 15.41 3.42 -6.28
CA LEU A 224 16.49 3.92 -7.12
C LEU A 224 16.13 3.74 -8.60
N SER A 225 16.30 4.79 -9.40
CA SER A 225 16.17 4.72 -10.85
C SER A 225 17.20 3.71 -11.41
N GLN A 226 16.87 3.08 -12.53
CA GLN A 226 17.80 2.14 -13.19
C GLN A 226 19.08 2.88 -13.63
N GLU A 227 18.94 4.15 -14.02
CA GLU A 227 20.04 5.05 -14.32
C GLU A 227 20.94 5.24 -13.09
N PHE A 228 20.37 5.56 -11.93
CA PHE A 228 21.14 5.72 -10.71
C PHE A 228 21.83 4.42 -10.24
N LYS A 229 21.17 3.27 -10.38
CA LYS A 229 21.83 1.96 -10.14
C LYS A 229 23.00 1.76 -11.08
N ASN A 230 22.86 2.11 -12.35
CA ASN A 230 23.97 2.02 -13.30
C ASN A 230 25.09 3.00 -12.91
N LEU A 231 24.79 4.21 -12.44
CA LEU A 231 25.80 5.17 -11.97
C LEU A 231 26.53 4.68 -10.69
N LEU A 232 25.83 4.02 -9.78
CA LEU A 232 26.42 3.44 -8.57
C LEU A 232 27.33 2.24 -8.88
N TYR A 233 26.94 1.38 -9.83
CA TYR A 233 27.49 0.02 -9.97
C TYR A 233 28.13 -0.29 -11.32
N LYS A 234 27.96 0.55 -12.34
CA LYS A 234 28.45 0.29 -13.70
C LYS A 234 29.24 1.47 -14.24
N ASN A 235 30.10 1.14 -15.20
CA ASN A 235 30.82 2.10 -16.01
C ASN A 235 29.82 3.03 -16.72
N ASN A 236 29.98 4.33 -16.53
CA ASN A 236 29.31 5.32 -17.37
C ASN A 236 30.39 6.06 -18.19
N PRO A 237 30.40 5.92 -19.53
CA PRO A 237 31.37 6.55 -20.41
C PRO A 237 31.27 8.09 -20.43
N GLU A 238 30.22 8.67 -19.84
CA GLU A 238 30.07 10.12 -19.70
C GLU A 238 30.91 10.71 -18.55
N PHE A 239 31.47 9.88 -17.65
CA PHE A 239 32.39 10.38 -16.64
C PHE A 239 33.74 10.70 -17.27
N SER A 240 34.10 11.99 -17.20
CA SER A 240 35.37 12.52 -17.73
C SER A 240 36.62 12.09 -16.96
N LYS A 241 36.51 11.31 -15.87
CA LYS A 241 37.62 10.96 -14.98
C LYS A 241 37.75 9.46 -14.77
N ASP A 242 38.96 8.94 -14.98
CA ASP A 242 39.32 7.51 -14.96
C ASP A 242 38.93 6.81 -13.65
N PHE A 243 38.96 7.50 -12.51
CA PHE A 243 38.62 6.88 -11.22
C PHE A 243 37.12 6.58 -11.04
N PHE A 244 36.25 7.11 -11.90
CA PHE A 244 34.81 6.78 -11.97
C PHE A 244 34.48 5.69 -12.99
N GLU A 245 35.46 5.22 -13.77
CA GLU A 245 35.22 4.27 -14.87
C GLU A 245 34.55 2.97 -14.39
N PHE A 246 34.72 2.58 -13.13
CA PHE A 246 34.07 1.41 -12.54
C PHE A 246 32.97 1.77 -11.52
N GLY A 247 32.36 2.94 -11.68
CA GLY A 247 31.28 3.44 -10.84
C GLY A 247 31.77 4.07 -9.53
N THR A 248 30.81 4.55 -8.73
CA THR A 248 31.13 5.26 -7.47
C THR A 248 31.91 4.39 -6.50
N TYR A 249 31.63 3.10 -6.37
CA TYR A 249 32.33 2.23 -5.41
C TYR A 249 33.85 2.13 -5.68
N SER A 250 34.23 2.04 -6.95
CA SER A 250 35.64 2.08 -7.33
C SER A 250 36.26 3.44 -6.98
N ALA A 251 35.55 4.51 -7.30
CA ALA A 251 35.95 5.87 -6.99
C ALA A 251 36.19 6.07 -5.47
N GLN A 252 35.32 5.52 -4.62
CA GLN A 252 35.46 5.56 -3.15
C GLN A 252 36.72 4.87 -2.66
N ASN A 253 37.01 3.68 -3.19
CA ASN A 253 38.21 2.93 -2.81
C ASN A 253 39.48 3.64 -3.29
N SER A 254 39.48 4.17 -4.51
CA SER A 254 40.60 4.96 -5.04
C SER A 254 40.88 6.20 -4.20
N LEU A 255 39.84 6.99 -3.88
CA LEU A 255 39.97 8.15 -3.00
C LEU A 255 40.50 7.80 -1.62
N LYS A 256 40.12 6.64 -1.06
CA LYS A 256 40.64 6.20 0.24
C LYS A 256 42.16 5.98 0.18
N PHE A 257 42.66 5.37 -0.90
CA PHE A 257 44.09 5.17 -1.09
C PHE A 257 44.84 6.48 -1.33
N GLU A 258 44.32 7.36 -2.18
CA GLU A 258 44.91 8.68 -2.46
C GLU A 258 44.93 9.56 -1.21
N MET A 259 43.86 9.55 -0.43
CA MET A 259 43.81 10.25 0.84
C MET A 259 44.95 9.82 1.77
N HIS A 260 45.17 8.51 1.94
CA HIS A 260 46.25 8.01 2.79
C HIS A 260 47.62 8.45 2.28
N ALA A 261 47.83 8.44 0.96
CA ALA A 261 49.06 8.92 0.35
C ALA A 261 49.30 10.42 0.66
N HIS A 262 48.27 11.25 0.49
CA HIS A 262 48.39 12.69 0.72
C HIS A 262 48.49 13.08 2.19
N ALA A 263 47.73 12.43 3.06
CA ALA A 263 47.70 12.73 4.49
C ALA A 263 48.99 12.29 5.21
N TYR A 264 49.60 11.17 4.81
CA TYR A 264 50.67 10.53 5.59
C TYR A 264 52.02 10.39 4.88
N VAL A 265 52.10 10.50 3.55
CA VAL A 265 53.32 10.20 2.78
C VAL A 265 54.00 11.47 2.20
N SER A 266 53.50 12.67 2.53
CA SER A 266 54.03 13.96 2.04
C SER A 266 54.06 14.05 0.50
N SER A 267 52.88 14.10 -0.11
CA SER A 267 52.74 14.37 -1.54
C SER A 267 53.00 15.84 -1.88
N PRO A 268 53.40 16.17 -3.12
CA PRO A 268 53.50 17.55 -3.58
C PRO A 268 52.12 18.27 -3.55
N PRO A 269 52.08 19.59 -3.27
CA PRO A 269 50.82 20.35 -3.13
C PRO A 269 49.88 20.31 -4.35
N ILE A 270 50.43 20.12 -5.55
CA ILE A 270 49.65 20.00 -6.80
C ILE A 270 48.81 18.73 -6.82
N GLU A 271 49.35 17.61 -6.35
CA GLU A 271 48.61 16.33 -6.31
C GLU A 271 47.49 16.39 -5.27
N LEU A 272 47.73 17.05 -4.13
CA LEU A 272 46.68 17.30 -3.14
C LEU A 272 45.54 18.14 -3.74
N LEU A 273 45.85 19.15 -4.55
CA LEU A 273 44.84 19.96 -5.22
C LEU A 273 43.98 19.11 -6.17
N THR A 274 44.60 18.21 -6.95
CA THR A 274 43.88 17.28 -7.83
C THR A 274 42.94 16.38 -7.05
N PHE A 275 43.43 15.75 -5.96
CA PHE A 275 42.61 14.95 -5.04
C PHE A 275 41.42 15.74 -4.48
N MET A 276 41.63 17.00 -4.08
CA MET A 276 40.55 17.85 -3.57
C MET A 276 39.47 18.08 -4.63
N TRP A 277 39.85 18.37 -5.88
CA TRP A 277 38.91 18.53 -6.99
C TRP A 277 38.17 17.24 -7.33
N ASP A 278 38.85 16.09 -7.27
CA ASP A 278 38.26 14.77 -7.51
C ASP A 278 37.25 14.40 -6.43
N THR A 279 37.57 14.68 -5.18
CA THR A 279 36.67 14.45 -4.05
C THR A 279 35.46 15.40 -4.06
N LEU A 280 35.66 16.67 -4.42
CA LEU A 280 34.54 17.62 -4.58
C LEU A 280 33.64 17.25 -5.77
N TYR A 281 34.21 16.69 -6.83
CA TYR A 281 33.42 16.18 -7.95
C TYR A 281 32.51 15.02 -7.51
N ILE A 282 32.98 14.14 -6.63
CA ILE A 282 32.12 13.10 -6.01
C ILE A 282 31.02 13.73 -5.15
N ALA A 283 31.34 14.73 -4.34
CA ALA A 283 30.35 15.41 -3.51
C ALA A 283 29.24 16.06 -4.38
N ASP A 284 29.62 16.76 -5.44
CA ASP A 284 28.70 17.37 -6.41
C ASP A 284 27.87 16.33 -7.19
N PHE A 285 28.46 15.17 -7.49
CA PHE A 285 27.72 14.04 -8.06
C PHE A 285 26.58 13.57 -7.13
N TYR A 286 26.85 13.43 -5.82
CA TYR A 286 25.81 13.06 -4.85
C TYR A 286 24.74 14.15 -4.72
N ASP A 287 25.10 15.43 -4.79
CA ASP A 287 24.15 16.56 -4.75
C ASP A 287 23.15 16.53 -5.92
N ARG A 288 23.67 16.42 -7.15
CA ARG A 288 22.84 16.31 -8.36
C ARG A 288 21.92 15.09 -8.32
N THR A 289 22.47 13.98 -7.85
CA THR A 289 21.77 12.71 -7.67
C THR A 289 20.60 12.81 -6.69
N VAL A 290 20.74 13.57 -5.59
CA VAL A 290 19.67 13.71 -4.59
C VAL A 290 18.40 14.25 -5.23
N THR A 291 18.53 15.24 -6.12
CA THR A 291 17.38 15.86 -6.79
C THR A 291 16.72 14.88 -7.76
N GLU A 292 17.51 14.15 -8.55
CA GLU A 292 17.00 13.14 -9.49
C GLU A 292 16.25 12.01 -8.77
N ILE A 293 16.80 11.50 -7.67
CA ILE A 293 16.17 10.46 -6.86
C ILE A 293 14.94 10.99 -6.12
N ASP A 294 14.97 12.24 -5.69
CA ASP A 294 13.80 12.86 -5.06
C ASP A 294 12.61 12.91 -6.03
N ASP A 295 12.84 13.32 -7.28
CA ASP A 295 11.79 13.39 -8.29
C ASP A 295 11.36 12.01 -8.79
N TYR A 296 12.30 11.09 -9.02
CA TYR A 296 11.97 9.72 -9.42
C TYR A 296 11.19 8.99 -8.33
N SER A 297 11.62 9.10 -7.06
CA SER A 297 10.93 8.46 -5.93
C SER A 297 9.51 8.99 -5.75
N LYS A 298 9.28 10.31 -5.90
CA LYS A 298 7.94 10.90 -5.92
C LYS A 298 7.09 10.34 -7.05
N SER A 299 7.67 10.21 -8.25
CA SER A 299 6.97 9.65 -9.42
C SER A 299 6.54 8.19 -9.17
N VAL A 300 7.44 7.36 -8.63
CA VAL A 300 7.12 5.97 -8.27
C VAL A 300 6.01 5.90 -7.22
N ILE A 301 6.10 6.70 -6.15
CA ILE A 301 5.08 6.75 -5.09
C ILE A 301 3.73 7.21 -5.67
N ASN A 302 3.73 8.25 -6.51
CA ASN A 302 2.52 8.76 -7.15
C ASN A 302 1.88 7.73 -8.08
N ASN A 303 2.68 6.97 -8.83
CA ASN A 303 2.20 5.87 -9.65
C ASN A 303 1.52 4.78 -8.81
N GLN A 304 2.10 4.41 -7.66
CA GLN A 304 1.48 3.45 -6.75
C GLN A 304 0.17 3.97 -6.14
N MET A 305 0.11 5.25 -5.77
CA MET A 305 -1.13 5.88 -5.30
C MET A 305 -2.20 5.89 -6.40
N ASN A 306 -1.81 6.17 -7.65
CA ASN A 306 -2.72 6.10 -8.80
C ASN A 306 -3.24 4.68 -9.05
N ILE A 307 -2.41 3.65 -8.91
CA ILE A 307 -2.83 2.25 -9.02
C ILE A 307 -3.88 1.92 -7.96
N ILE A 308 -3.70 2.37 -6.72
CA ILE A 308 -4.70 2.21 -5.63
C ILE A 308 -6.00 2.96 -5.97
N ALA A 309 -5.91 4.19 -6.49
CA ALA A 309 -7.10 4.95 -6.86
C ALA A 309 -7.88 4.28 -8.01
N ILE A 310 -7.17 3.77 -9.03
CA ILE A 310 -7.75 3.05 -10.16
C ILE A 310 -8.36 1.72 -9.71
N SER A 311 -7.71 0.98 -8.80
CA SER A 311 -8.26 -0.28 -8.27
C SER A 311 -9.57 -0.05 -7.52
N LEU A 312 -9.63 0.99 -6.68
CA LEU A 312 -10.83 1.39 -5.95
C LEU A 312 -11.96 1.82 -6.90
N ALA A 313 -11.66 2.69 -7.87
CA ALA A 313 -12.64 3.14 -8.87
C ALA A 313 -13.16 1.97 -9.71
N GLY A 314 -12.27 1.08 -10.15
CA GLY A 314 -12.62 -0.13 -10.90
C GLY A 314 -13.52 -1.08 -10.09
N PHE A 315 -13.25 -1.25 -8.80
CA PHE A 315 -14.09 -2.06 -7.93
C PHE A 315 -15.49 -1.47 -7.72
N VAL A 316 -15.58 -0.15 -7.53
CA VAL A 316 -16.88 0.55 -7.43
C VAL A 316 -17.67 0.38 -8.74
N LEU A 317 -17.02 0.50 -9.90
CA LEU A 317 -17.67 0.29 -11.19
C LEU A 317 -18.13 -1.16 -11.37
N CYS A 318 -17.30 -2.14 -11.03
CA CYS A 318 -17.64 -3.57 -11.09
C CYS A 318 -18.83 -3.91 -10.17
N THR A 319 -18.85 -3.39 -8.94
CA THR A 319 -19.96 -3.61 -8.00
C THR A 319 -21.25 -2.94 -8.49
N PHE A 320 -21.17 -1.77 -9.11
CA PHE A 320 -22.31 -1.11 -9.75
C PHE A 320 -22.87 -1.92 -10.93
N VAL A 321 -22.01 -2.42 -11.82
CA VAL A 321 -22.42 -3.29 -12.93
C VAL A 321 -23.04 -4.59 -12.40
N ALA A 322 -22.44 -5.20 -11.36
CA ALA A 322 -22.99 -6.39 -10.73
C ALA A 322 -24.38 -6.13 -10.10
N TYR A 323 -24.58 -4.95 -9.50
CA TYR A 323 -25.89 -4.53 -8.98
C TYR A 323 -26.93 -4.47 -10.09
N ILE A 324 -26.63 -3.81 -11.21
CA ILE A 324 -27.56 -3.69 -12.35
C ILE A 324 -27.81 -5.05 -13.01
N GLY A 325 -26.77 -5.85 -13.22
CA GLY A 325 -26.84 -7.11 -13.97
C GLY A 325 -27.41 -8.30 -13.18
N PHE A 326 -27.20 -8.36 -11.87
CA PHE A 326 -27.59 -9.52 -11.06
C PHE A 326 -28.64 -9.20 -10.01
N TYR A 327 -28.51 -8.09 -9.27
CA TYR A 327 -29.40 -7.78 -8.15
C TYR A 327 -30.71 -7.15 -8.63
N LEU A 328 -30.65 -6.17 -9.53
CA LEU A 328 -31.83 -5.48 -10.05
C LEU A 328 -32.81 -6.40 -10.80
N PRO A 329 -32.41 -7.29 -11.74
CA PRO A 329 -33.33 -8.22 -12.38
C PRO A 329 -33.91 -9.23 -11.39
N PHE A 330 -33.13 -9.63 -10.38
CA PHE A 330 -33.60 -10.52 -9.32
C PHE A 330 -34.73 -9.87 -8.49
N PHE A 331 -34.55 -8.62 -8.03
CA PHE A 331 -35.61 -7.88 -7.34
C PHE A 331 -36.85 -7.68 -8.21
N LYS A 332 -36.69 -7.43 -9.52
CA LYS A 332 -37.81 -7.32 -10.46
C LYS A 332 -38.56 -8.64 -10.61
N TYR A 333 -37.84 -9.76 -10.71
CA TYR A 333 -38.43 -11.10 -10.81
C TYR A 333 -39.23 -11.44 -9.55
N GLU A 334 -38.66 -11.19 -8.38
CA GLU A 334 -39.29 -11.44 -7.10
C GLU A 334 -40.55 -10.59 -6.91
N LYS A 335 -40.51 -9.30 -7.25
CA LYS A 335 -41.69 -8.43 -7.24
C LYS A 335 -42.82 -8.97 -8.11
N LYS A 336 -42.50 -9.44 -9.33
CA LYS A 336 -43.49 -10.07 -10.23
C LYS A 336 -44.02 -11.40 -9.66
N TYR A 337 -43.17 -12.19 -9.02
CA TYR A 337 -43.55 -13.44 -8.39
C TYR A 337 -44.52 -13.21 -7.22
N LEU A 338 -44.21 -12.26 -6.34
CA LEU A 338 -45.09 -11.85 -5.24
C LEU A 338 -46.43 -11.30 -5.76
N GLN A 339 -46.42 -10.50 -6.83
CA GLN A 339 -47.65 -10.03 -7.47
C GLN A 339 -48.51 -11.20 -7.97
N LYS A 340 -47.92 -12.19 -8.66
CA LYS A 340 -48.65 -13.38 -9.14
C LYS A 340 -49.27 -14.18 -7.99
N ILE A 341 -48.54 -14.37 -6.90
CA ILE A 341 -49.09 -15.08 -5.73
C ILE A 341 -50.26 -14.29 -5.14
N ASN A 342 -50.13 -12.97 -5.00
CA ASN A 342 -51.20 -12.12 -4.51
C ASN A 342 -52.44 -12.17 -5.44
N SER A 343 -52.26 -12.25 -6.76
CA SER A 343 -53.34 -12.45 -7.72
C SER A 343 -54.07 -13.78 -7.52
N ILE A 344 -53.33 -14.88 -7.32
CA ILE A 344 -53.90 -16.22 -7.09
C ILE A 344 -54.69 -16.24 -5.78
N LEU A 345 -54.16 -15.61 -4.74
CA LEU A 345 -54.83 -15.48 -3.45
C LEU A 345 -56.17 -14.76 -3.52
N LYS A 346 -56.31 -13.74 -4.38
CA LYS A 346 -57.60 -13.04 -4.58
C LYS A 346 -58.68 -13.94 -5.19
N ILE A 347 -58.30 -15.02 -5.87
CA ILE A 347 -59.23 -15.94 -6.54
C ILE A 347 -59.71 -17.03 -5.57
N ILE A 348 -58.93 -17.35 -4.53
CA ILE A 348 -59.32 -18.35 -3.54
C ILE A 348 -60.32 -17.69 -2.57
N PRO A 349 -61.57 -18.20 -2.47
CA PRO A 349 -62.55 -17.64 -1.56
C PRO A 349 -62.09 -17.87 -0.12
N ASN A 350 -61.76 -16.77 0.58
CA ASN A 350 -61.59 -16.79 2.03
C ASN A 350 -62.97 -16.94 2.67
N LYS A 351 -63.25 -18.08 3.29
CA LYS A 351 -64.29 -18.21 4.31
C LYS A 351 -63.66 -18.06 5.69
#